data_AF-A0A6N9JD25-F1
#
_entry.id   AF-A0A6N9JD25-F1
#
_cell.length_a   1.000
_cell.length_b   1.000
_cell.length_c   1.000
_cell.angle_alpha   90.00
_cell.angle_beta   90.00
_cell.angle_gamma   90.00
#
_symmetry.space_group_name_H-M   'P 1'
#
loop_
_entity.id
_entity.type
_entity.pdbx_description
1 polymer ?
#
loop_
_entity_poly.entity_id
_entity_poly.type
_entity_poly.pdbx_seq_one_letter_code
_entity_poly.pdbx_strand_id
1 'polypeptide(L)' 'MNKKEEIEALVQEINEEATNFKNAEDPNEEVEALKEMLDALMRGSKLVVEKIDQYNDRRYR' A
#
# COMPACT_ATOMS: atom_id res chain seq x y z
N MET A 1 10.12 2.57 12.68
CA MET A 1 10.58 2.03 11.40
C MET A 1 11.25 3.13 10.60
N ASN A 2 12.26 2.78 9.81
CA ASN A 2 12.77 3.66 8.77
C ASN A 2 11.68 3.85 7.70
N LYS A 3 11.60 5.05 7.12
CA LYS A 3 10.59 5.41 6.11
C LYS A 3 10.65 4.53 4.85
N LYS A 4 11.81 3.96 4.55
CA LYS A 4 11.99 2.96 3.48
C LYS A 4 11.30 1.64 3.83
N GLU A 5 11.43 1.20 5.08
CA GLU A 5 10.80 -0.03 5.60
C GLU A 5 9.27 0.09 5.58
N GLU A 6 8.71 1.28 5.84
CA GLU A 6 7.25 1.52 5.74
C GLU A 6 6.73 1.32 4.32
N ILE A 7 7.44 1.83 3.31
CA ILE A 7 7.06 1.67 1.90
C ILE A 7 7.25 0.22 1.46
N GLU A 8 8.33 -0.43 1.88
CA GLU A 8 8.59 -1.85 1.58
C GLU A 8 7.50 -2.76 2.17
N ALA A 9 7.07 -2.51 3.41
CA ALA A 9 5.99 -3.25 4.05
C ALA A 9 4.66 -3.10 3.29
N LEU A 10 4.32 -1.88 2.83
CA LEU A 10 3.12 -1.64 2.03
C LEU A 10 3.15 -2.37 0.67
N VAL A 11 4.31 -2.37 0.01
CA VAL A 11 4.47 -3.10 -1.26
C VAL A 11 4.32 -4.62 -1.03
N GLN A 12 4.84 -5.12 0.08
CA GLN A 12 4.67 -6.52 0.44
C GLN A 12 3.20 -6.86 0.68
N GLU A 13 2.49 -6.04 1.46
CA GLU A 13 1.04 -6.19 1.72
C GLU A 13 0.23 -6.23 0.41
N ILE A 14 0.49 -5.32 -0.53
CA ILE A 14 -0.17 -5.33 -1.85
C ILE A 14 0.10 -6.63 -2.64
N ASN A 15 1.32 -7.17 -2.55
CA ASN A 15 1.67 -8.41 -3.25
C ASN A 15 1.02 -9.64 -2.60
N GLU A 16 0.86 -9.62 -1.28
CA GLU A 16 0.13 -10.65 -0.52
C GLU A 16 -1.34 -10.65 -0.97
N GLU A 17 -1.99 -9.49 -1.01
CA GLU A 17 -3.38 -9.41 -1.47
C GLU A 17 -3.55 -9.76 -2.96
N ALA A 18 -2.56 -9.43 -3.80
CA ALA A 18 -2.57 -9.87 -5.20
C ALA A 18 -2.42 -11.39 -5.35
N THR A 19 -1.79 -12.03 -4.38
CA THR A 19 -1.68 -13.49 -4.32
C THR A 19 -2.99 -14.11 -3.81
N ASN A 20 -3.60 -13.51 -2.78
CA ASN A 20 -4.91 -13.93 -2.27
C ASN A 20 -5.98 -13.87 -3.37
N PHE A 21 -6.01 -12.77 -4.13
CA PHE A 21 -6.92 -12.64 -5.28
C PHE A 21 -6.72 -13.73 -6.35
N LYS A 22 -5.47 -14.11 -6.64
CA LYS A 22 -5.17 -15.17 -7.62
C LYS A 22 -5.59 -16.56 -7.14
N ASN A 23 -5.61 -16.77 -5.83
CA ASN A 23 -5.90 -18.05 -5.20
C ASN A 23 -7.36 -18.16 -4.73
N ALA A 24 -8.17 -17.12 -4.91
CA ALA A 24 -9.57 -17.09 -4.51
C ALA A 24 -10.35 -18.23 -5.18
N GLU A 25 -11.13 -18.96 -4.37
CA GLU A 25 -11.93 -20.10 -4.84
C GLU A 25 -13.36 -19.68 -5.22
N ASP A 26 -13.81 -18.50 -4.77
CA ASP A 26 -15.12 -17.96 -5.07
C ASP A 26 -15.17 -16.42 -5.24
N PRO A 27 -16.24 -15.87 -5.84
CA PRO A 27 -16.35 -14.43 -6.10
C PRO A 27 -16.35 -13.53 -4.86
N ASN A 28 -16.72 -14.04 -3.67
CA ASN A 28 -16.66 -13.25 -2.45
C ASN A 28 -15.21 -13.08 -2.00
N GLU A 29 -14.41 -14.15 -2.07
CA GLU A 29 -12.97 -14.10 -1.77
C GLU A 29 -12.24 -13.16 -2.74
N GLU A 30 -12.59 -13.19 -4.04
CA GLU A 30 -12.08 -12.23 -5.01
C GLU A 30 -12.38 -10.78 -4.61
N VAL A 31 -13.62 -10.50 -4.19
CA VAL A 31 -14.05 -9.15 -3.80
C VAL A 31 -13.35 -8.68 -2.53
N GLU A 32 -13.17 -9.55 -1.54
CA GLU A 32 -12.47 -9.20 -0.30
C GLU A 32 -10.98 -8.91 -0.57
N ALA A 33 -10.29 -9.76 -1.34
CA ALA A 33 -8.89 -9.51 -1.71
C ALA A 33 -8.71 -8.18 -2.48
N LEU A 34 -9.67 -7.82 -3.34
CA LEU A 34 -9.66 -6.52 -4.02
C LEU A 34 -9.89 -5.34 -3.07
N LYS A 35 -10.76 -5.48 -2.06
CA LYS A 35 -10.98 -4.44 -1.05
C LYS A 35 -9.73 -4.23 -0.19
N GLU A 36 -9.09 -5.30 0.25
CA GLU A 36 -7.89 -5.25 1.07
C GLU A 36 -6.72 -4.64 0.28
N MET A 37 -6.55 -5.03 -1.00
CA MET A 37 -5.58 -4.41 -1.89
C MET A 37 -5.84 -2.91 -2.08
N LEU A 38 -7.11 -2.50 -2.25
CA LEU A 38 -7.47 -1.09 -2.38
C LEU A 38 -7.14 -0.30 -1.10
N ASP A 39 -7.41 -0.86 0.08
CA ASP A 39 -7.06 -0.22 1.35
C ASP A 39 -5.54 -0.01 1.48
N ALA A 40 -4.75 -1.04 1.19
CA ALA A 40 -3.29 -0.96 1.22
C ALA A 40 -2.76 0.11 0.24
N LEU A 41 -3.31 0.17 -0.98
CA LEU A 41 -2.96 1.20 -1.97
C LEU A 41 -3.32 2.61 -1.50
N MET A 42 -4.48 2.79 -0.87
CA MET A 42 -4.92 4.09 -0.36
C MET A 42 -4.03 4.57 0.80
N ARG A 43 -3.65 3.65 1.71
CA ARG A 43 -2.69 3.93 2.77
C ARG A 43 -1.32 4.29 2.21
N GLY A 44 -0.82 3.51 1.25
CA GLY A 44 0.47 3.77 0.62
C GLY A 44 0.53 5.08 -0.15
N SER A 45 -0.55 5.43 -0.86
CA SER A 45 -0.64 6.70 -1.57
C SER A 45 -0.52 7.90 -0.63
N LYS A 46 -1.20 7.87 0.52
CA LYS A 46 -1.10 8.92 1.56
C LYS A 46 0.33 9.02 2.08
N LEU A 47 0.95 7.89 2.42
CA LEU A 47 2.32 7.86 2.93
C LEU A 47 3.32 8.48 1.94
N VAL A 48 3.21 8.13 0.66
CA VAL A 48 4.09 8.67 -0.40
C VAL A 48 3.92 10.18 -0.53
N VAL A 49 2.68 10.69 -0.53
CA VAL A 49 2.40 12.13 -0.55
C VAL A 49 3.06 12.83 0.65
N GLU A 50 2.87 12.32 1.87
CA GLU A 50 3.50 12.88 3.06
C GLU A 50 5.03 12.92 2.95
N LYS A 51 5.66 11.93 2.31
CA LYS A 51 7.11 11.94 2.10
C LYS A 51 7.52 13.04 1.11
N ILE A 52 6.79 13.18 0.00
CA ILE A 52 7.03 14.25 -0.99
C ILE A 52 6.95 15.61 -0.29
N ASP A 53 5.92 15.84 0.50
CA ASP A 53 5.73 17.09 1.25
C ASP A 53 6.89 17.34 2.23
N GLN A 54 7.33 16.31 2.97
CA GLN A 54 8.50 16.44 3.85
C GLN A 54 9.81 16.74 3.13
N TYR A 55 9.97 16.30 1.87
CA TYR A 55 11.14 16.67 1.05
C TYR A 55 11.03 18.10 0.54
N ASN A 56 9.83 18.53 0.13
CA ASN A 56 9.57 19.89 -0.31
C ASN A 56 9.75 20.90 0.85
N ASP A 57 9.19 20.64 2.02
CA ASP A 57 9.35 21.48 3.22
C ASP A 57 10.82 21.63 3.64
N ARG A 58 11.60 20.54 3.54
CA ARG A 58 13.05 20.59 3.80
C ARG A 58 13.84 21.36 2.75
N ARG A 59 13.29 21.51 1.54
CA ARG A 59 13.92 22.25 0.44
C ARG A 59 13.66 23.75 0.53
N TYR A 60 12.58 24.16 1.20
CA TYR A 60 12.18 25.56 1.37
C TYR A 60 12.54 26.15 2.75
N ARG A 61 13.24 25.39 3.61
CA ARG A 61 13.93 25.87 4.81
C ARG A 61 15.43 25.94 4.57
#